data_AF-A0A0F3NA79-F1
#
_entry.id   AF-A0A0F3NA79-F1
#
_cell.length_a   1.000
_cell.length_b   1.000
_cell.length_c   1.000
_cell.angle_alpha   90.00
_cell.angle_beta   90.00
_cell.angle_gamma   90.00
#
_symmetry.space_group_name_H-M   'P 1'
#
loop_
_entity.id
_entity.type
_entity.pdbx_description
1 polymer ?
#
loop_
_entity_poly.entity_id
_entity_poly.type
_entity_poly.pdbx_seq_one_letter_code
_entity_poly.pdbx_strand_id
1 'polypeptide(L)'
;MEISHSDIDGKICKTKKSDGGSNKHGVYGKTKTSGGTATQTLCGAKGDNSQSSTGTDPEALKNFVAKALIDGSNNWPTSTKSGDTESDDKNDNAKAVAKDLVELNRDEKTIVAGLLAKTIEGGEVVEIRAVSSTSVMVNACYDLLSEGLGVVPYACVGLGGNFVGVVDGHITPKLAYRLKAGLSYQLSPEISAFAGGFYHRVVGDGVYDDLPAQLP
;
A
#
# COMPACT_ATOMS: atom_id res chain seq x y z
N MET A 1 -3.18 20.01 14.43
CA MET A 1 -3.61 19.17 13.30
C MET A 1 -4.96 18.57 13.68
N GLU A 2 -6.05 19.12 13.17
CA GLU A 2 -7.38 18.53 13.39
C GLU A 2 -7.68 17.55 12.26
N ILE A 3 -7.87 16.29 12.61
CA ILE A 3 -8.36 15.27 11.68
C ILE A 3 -9.86 15.53 11.52
N SER A 4 -10.29 16.02 10.35
CA SER A 4 -11.68 16.43 10.06
C SER A 4 -12.70 15.29 10.07
N HIS A 5 -12.26 14.07 10.38
CA HIS A 5 -13.10 12.88 10.53
C HIS A 5 -12.87 12.22 11.89
N SER A 6 -13.71 12.58 12.87
CA SER A 6 -13.68 12.07 14.24
C SER A 6 -13.77 10.54 14.33
N ASP A 7 -14.50 9.93 13.40
CA ASP A 7 -14.74 8.48 13.40
C ASP A 7 -13.52 7.67 12.97
N ILE A 8 -12.64 8.28 12.16
CA ILE A 8 -11.39 7.68 11.69
C ILE A 8 -10.26 7.94 12.70
N ASP A 9 -10.18 9.18 13.24
CA ASP A 9 -9.28 9.50 14.34
C ASP A 9 -9.45 8.51 15.49
N GLY A 10 -10.70 8.22 15.86
CA GLY A 10 -11.05 7.27 16.92
C GLY A 10 -10.70 5.79 16.66
N LYS A 11 -10.18 5.44 15.47
CA LYS A 11 -9.75 4.07 15.11
C LYS A 11 -8.25 3.88 15.16
N ILE A 12 -7.47 4.94 14.92
CA ILE A 12 -6.01 4.86 14.88
C ILE A 12 -5.44 5.23 16.25
N CYS A 13 -4.49 4.44 16.75
CA CYS A 13 -3.90 4.60 18.08
C CYS A 13 -4.96 4.69 19.18
N LYS A 14 -6.09 3.99 19.02
CA LYS A 14 -7.13 3.97 20.03
C LYS A 14 -6.63 3.25 21.28
N THR A 15 -6.50 3.99 22.37
CA THR A 15 -6.08 3.45 23.66
C THR A 15 -7.10 2.47 24.22
N LYS A 16 -6.59 1.49 24.97
CA LYS A 16 -7.36 0.34 25.43
C LYS A 16 -7.52 0.40 26.95
N LYS A 17 -8.52 -0.30 27.47
CA LYS A 17 -8.71 -0.46 28.91
C LYS A 17 -7.55 -1.23 29.54
N SER A 18 -7.34 -1.02 30.83
CA SER A 18 -6.40 -1.83 31.60
C SER A 18 -6.86 -3.28 31.71
N ASP A 19 -5.90 -4.21 31.83
CA ASP A 19 -6.18 -5.65 31.90
C ASP A 19 -6.77 -6.09 33.26
N GLY A 20 -6.62 -5.28 34.32
CA GLY A 20 -6.99 -5.65 35.71
C GLY A 20 -8.38 -5.19 36.17
N GLY A 21 -9.30 -4.90 35.25
CA GLY A 21 -10.69 -4.55 35.58
C GLY A 21 -10.94 -3.07 35.91
N SER A 22 -9.91 -2.21 35.88
CA SER A 22 -10.13 -0.77 35.88
C SER A 22 -10.78 -0.36 34.56
N ASN A 23 -11.85 0.44 34.61
CA ASN A 23 -12.51 0.97 33.42
C ASN A 23 -11.73 2.13 32.78
N LYS A 24 -10.40 2.19 32.98
CA LYS A 24 -9.55 3.29 32.57
C LYS A 24 -8.76 2.94 31.32
N HIS A 25 -8.78 3.85 30.36
CA HIS A 25 -8.02 3.80 29.13
C HIS A 25 -6.63 4.40 29.30
N GLY A 26 -5.72 4.04 28.39
CA GLY A 26 -4.42 4.69 28.27
C GLY A 26 -4.58 6.20 28.01
N VAL A 27 -3.70 6.99 28.61
CA VAL A 27 -3.65 8.45 28.40
C VAL A 27 -2.29 8.77 27.82
N TYR A 28 -2.22 9.43 26.67
CA TYR A 28 -0.95 9.78 26.05
C TYR A 28 -0.21 10.88 26.80
N GLY A 29 1.11 10.78 26.84
CA GLY A 29 1.99 11.80 27.40
C GLY A 29 3.41 11.69 26.87
N LYS A 30 4.23 12.68 27.23
CA LYS A 30 5.62 12.79 26.76
C LYS A 30 6.45 11.58 27.16
N THR A 31 6.28 11.12 28.40
CA THR A 31 7.02 10.00 28.99
C THR A 31 6.05 8.99 29.59
N LYS A 32 6.48 7.74 29.70
CA LYS A 32 5.67 6.69 30.34
C LYS A 32 5.74 6.81 31.87
N THR A 33 4.60 7.00 32.51
CA THR A 33 4.47 7.08 33.98
C THR A 33 3.42 6.10 34.50
N SER A 34 3.53 5.74 35.78
CA SER A 34 2.59 4.87 36.49
C SER A 34 2.06 5.57 37.74
N GLY A 35 0.92 5.11 38.27
CA GLY A 35 0.23 5.73 39.40
C GLY A 35 -1.07 6.42 39.02
N GLY A 36 -1.59 7.27 39.92
CA GLY A 36 -2.93 7.87 39.80
C GLY A 36 -3.18 8.66 38.50
N THR A 37 -2.14 9.26 37.93
CA THR A 37 -2.16 10.02 36.66
C THR A 37 -1.20 9.42 35.63
N ALA A 38 -1.24 8.10 35.46
CA ALA A 38 -0.38 7.38 34.53
C ALA A 38 -0.50 7.88 33.08
N THR A 39 0.62 7.84 32.36
CA THR A 39 0.75 8.23 30.96
C THR A 39 1.42 7.16 30.13
N GLN A 40 1.08 7.11 28.85
CA GLN A 40 1.55 6.15 27.88
C GLN A 40 2.17 6.86 26.68
N THR A 41 3.16 6.21 26.08
CA THR A 41 3.92 6.69 24.92
C THR A 41 3.75 5.79 23.71
N LEU A 42 3.12 4.63 23.89
CA LEU A 42 2.87 3.62 22.85
C LEU A 42 1.47 3.80 22.25
N CYS A 43 1.38 3.93 20.93
CA CYS A 43 0.15 3.93 20.14
C CYS A 43 -0.69 2.69 20.46
N GLY A 44 -1.95 2.91 20.86
CA GLY A 44 -2.88 1.86 21.25
C GLY A 44 -2.61 1.26 22.64
N ALA A 45 -1.82 1.94 23.48
CA ALA A 45 -1.51 1.47 24.83
C ALA A 45 -2.74 1.29 25.72
N LYS A 46 -2.57 0.40 26.71
CA LYS A 46 -3.57 0.14 27.74
C LYS A 46 -3.46 1.14 28.89
N GLY A 47 -4.57 1.34 29.61
CA GLY A 47 -4.60 2.09 30.85
C GLY A 47 -3.79 1.42 31.97
N ASP A 48 -3.40 2.20 32.96
CA ASP A 48 -2.75 1.68 34.17
C ASP A 48 -3.82 1.24 35.19
N ASN A 49 -3.58 0.14 35.90
CA ASN A 49 -4.52 -0.37 36.91
C ASN A 49 -4.64 0.57 38.13
N SER A 50 -3.59 1.34 38.41
CA SER A 50 -3.54 2.30 39.52
C SER A 50 -4.10 3.68 39.16
N GLN A 51 -4.60 3.85 37.94
CA GLN A 51 -5.10 5.11 37.42
C GLN A 51 -6.46 5.45 38.03
N SER A 52 -6.58 6.62 38.66
CA SER A 52 -7.79 7.00 39.42
C SER A 52 -8.55 8.15 38.76
N SER A 53 -7.84 9.23 38.38
CA SER A 53 -8.43 10.52 37.97
C SER A 53 -8.38 10.81 36.47
N THR A 54 -7.74 9.97 35.66
CA THR A 54 -7.59 10.17 34.20
C THR A 54 -8.05 8.95 33.40
N GLY A 55 -8.17 9.07 32.07
CA GLY A 55 -8.45 7.94 31.16
C GLY A 55 -9.88 7.41 31.22
N THR A 56 -10.87 8.27 31.48
CA THR A 56 -12.29 7.87 31.41
C THR A 56 -12.68 7.42 30.01
N ASP A 57 -12.19 8.14 29.00
CA ASP A 57 -12.48 7.92 27.60
C ASP A 57 -11.22 7.50 26.84
N PRO A 58 -11.36 6.71 25.76
CA PRO A 58 -10.22 6.33 24.94
C PRO A 58 -9.64 7.56 24.25
N GLU A 59 -8.33 7.73 24.36
CA GLU A 59 -7.56 8.62 23.50
C GLU A 59 -7.22 7.96 22.16
N ALA A 60 -6.99 8.77 21.12
CA ALA A 60 -6.76 8.31 19.75
C ALA A 60 -5.60 9.07 19.07
N LEU A 61 -5.45 8.95 17.74
CA LEU A 61 -4.30 9.46 16.99
C LEU A 61 -4.01 10.93 17.24
N LYS A 62 -5.01 11.83 17.25
CA LYS A 62 -4.80 13.25 17.56
C LYS A 62 -4.13 13.48 18.91
N ASN A 63 -4.45 12.67 19.91
CA ASN A 63 -3.89 12.77 21.26
C ASN A 63 -2.47 12.20 21.28
N PHE A 64 -2.23 11.11 20.55
CA PHE A 64 -0.89 10.56 20.35
C PHE A 64 0.03 11.60 19.70
N VAL A 65 -0.43 12.24 18.61
CA VAL A 65 0.31 13.30 17.92
C VAL A 65 0.57 14.49 18.85
N ALA A 66 -0.46 14.97 19.56
CA ALA A 66 -0.33 16.15 20.40
C ALA A 66 0.50 15.94 21.68
N LYS A 67 0.45 14.74 22.28
CA LYS A 67 0.97 14.50 23.63
C LYS A 67 2.17 13.56 23.69
N ALA A 68 2.29 12.61 22.76
CA ALA A 68 3.39 11.64 22.74
C ALA A 68 4.46 12.01 21.69
N LEU A 69 4.05 12.46 20.51
CA LEU A 69 4.89 12.95 19.40
C LEU A 69 5.29 14.43 19.54
N ILE A 70 5.50 14.93 20.76
CA ILE A 70 5.82 16.34 21.01
C ILE A 70 6.98 16.78 20.09
N ASP A 71 6.82 17.93 19.43
CA ASP A 71 7.75 18.46 18.40
C ASP A 71 7.96 17.54 17.17
N GLY A 72 7.03 16.61 16.92
CA GLY A 72 6.96 15.78 15.72
C GLY A 72 7.85 14.53 15.71
N SER A 73 8.70 14.32 16.72
CA SER A 73 9.69 13.23 16.72
C SER A 73 9.83 12.48 18.04
N ASN A 74 9.38 13.03 19.17
CA ASN A 74 9.47 12.33 20.46
C ASN A 74 8.64 11.04 20.42
N ASN A 75 9.15 9.96 21.03
CA ASN A 75 8.53 8.63 20.99
C ASN A 75 8.30 8.06 19.57
N TRP A 76 9.00 8.58 18.55
CA TRP A 76 8.90 8.09 17.18
C TRP A 76 10.26 7.71 16.61
N PRO A 77 10.38 6.60 15.87
CA PRO A 77 9.36 5.57 15.59
C PRO A 77 9.15 4.58 16.76
N THR A 78 9.92 4.70 17.84
CA THR A 78 9.91 3.81 19.00
C THR A 78 9.40 4.55 20.24
N SER A 79 8.53 3.92 21.03
CA SER A 79 8.05 4.44 22.32
C SER A 79 9.15 4.50 23.38
N THR A 80 8.95 5.29 24.42
CA THR A 80 9.80 5.31 25.62
C THR A 80 9.14 4.60 26.80
N LYS A 81 9.94 3.86 27.56
CA LYS A 81 9.57 3.26 28.84
C LYS A 81 9.74 4.27 29.97
N SER A 82 9.37 3.87 31.20
CA SER A 82 9.59 4.71 32.38
C SER A 82 11.08 4.97 32.58
N GLY A 83 11.40 6.20 32.98
CA GLY A 83 12.79 6.69 33.05
C GLY A 83 13.31 7.31 31.76
N ASP A 84 12.43 7.56 30.76
CA ASP A 84 12.77 8.16 29.47
C ASP A 84 13.73 7.31 28.60
N THR A 85 13.78 6.01 28.91
CA THR A 85 14.57 5.04 28.16
C THR A 85 13.75 4.54 26.97
N GLU A 86 14.35 4.45 25.79
CA GLU A 86 13.68 3.89 24.62
C GLU A 86 13.23 2.44 24.86
N SER A 87 12.14 2.02 24.21
CA SER A 87 11.69 0.64 24.25
C SER A 87 12.71 -0.31 23.60
N ASP A 88 12.73 -1.56 24.09
CA ASP A 88 13.52 -2.63 23.46
C ASP A 88 12.87 -3.06 22.14
N ASP A 89 11.55 -2.93 22.05
CA ASP A 89 10.76 -3.22 20.86
C ASP A 89 10.87 -2.08 19.86
N LYS A 90 11.96 -2.06 19.09
CA LYS A 90 12.21 -1.01 18.10
C LYS A 90 11.07 -0.89 17.07
N ASN A 91 10.74 0.37 16.77
CA ASN A 91 9.66 0.76 15.84
C ASN A 91 8.25 0.31 16.27
N ASP A 92 8.02 0.06 17.56
CA ASP A 92 6.71 -0.36 18.08
C ASP A 92 5.58 0.63 17.74
N ASN A 93 5.81 1.93 17.83
CA ASN A 93 4.84 2.97 17.46
C ASN A 93 4.56 2.98 15.96
N ALA A 94 5.61 2.93 15.13
CA ALA A 94 5.44 2.86 13.68
C ALA A 94 4.66 1.61 13.25
N LYS A 95 4.96 0.44 13.86
CA LYS A 95 4.24 -0.81 13.60
C LYS A 95 2.78 -0.73 14.05
N ALA A 96 2.50 -0.13 15.20
CA ALA A 96 1.15 0.02 15.73
C ALA A 96 0.30 0.93 14.84
N VAL A 97 0.81 2.10 14.46
CA VAL A 97 0.14 3.02 13.52
C VAL A 97 -0.12 2.33 12.18
N ALA A 98 0.89 1.68 11.60
CA ALA A 98 0.74 0.98 10.32
C ALA A 98 -0.31 -0.13 10.38
N LYS A 99 -0.36 -0.88 11.49
CA LYS A 99 -1.37 -1.92 11.70
C LYS A 99 -2.78 -1.35 11.70
N ASP A 100 -3.01 -0.27 12.46
CA ASP A 100 -4.33 0.36 12.54
C ASP A 100 -4.76 0.94 11.18
N LEU A 101 -3.83 1.53 10.41
CA LEU A 101 -4.09 2.01 9.05
C LEU A 101 -4.50 0.89 8.08
N VAL A 102 -3.90 -0.29 8.21
CA VAL A 102 -4.23 -1.46 7.37
C VAL A 102 -5.60 -2.05 7.73
N GLU A 103 -6.04 -1.90 8.99
CA GLU A 103 -7.33 -2.41 9.46
C GLU A 103 -8.53 -1.54 9.02
N LEU A 104 -8.27 -0.30 8.59
CA LEU A 104 -9.30 0.59 8.03
C LEU A 104 -9.94 0.02 6.76
N ASN A 105 -11.22 0.39 6.54
CA ASN A 105 -11.90 0.05 5.29
C ASN A 105 -11.37 0.89 4.11
N ARG A 106 -11.82 0.59 2.89
CA ARG A 106 -11.32 1.25 1.67
C ARG A 106 -11.55 2.77 1.69
N ASP A 107 -12.76 3.21 2.02
CA ASP A 107 -13.12 4.63 2.02
C ASP A 107 -12.35 5.40 3.11
N GLU A 108 -12.20 4.79 4.28
CA GLU A 108 -11.41 5.34 5.39
C GLU A 108 -9.93 5.48 5.03
N LYS A 109 -9.36 4.50 4.34
CA LYS A 109 -7.98 4.58 3.83
C LYS A 109 -7.81 5.74 2.86
N THR A 110 -8.75 5.92 1.92
CA THR A 110 -8.71 7.05 0.97
C THR A 110 -8.76 8.39 1.71
N ILE A 111 -9.59 8.50 2.76
CA ILE A 111 -9.67 9.71 3.58
C ILE A 111 -8.37 9.98 4.34
N VAL A 112 -7.80 8.97 5.02
CA VAL A 112 -6.53 9.14 5.74
C VAL A 112 -5.39 9.50 4.80
N ALA A 113 -5.34 8.86 3.63
CA ALA A 113 -4.35 9.18 2.63
C ALA A 113 -4.52 10.65 2.19
N GLY A 114 -5.72 11.10 1.84
CA GLY A 114 -5.97 12.50 1.48
C GLY A 114 -5.59 13.50 2.58
N LEU A 115 -5.78 13.15 3.85
CA LEU A 115 -5.32 13.96 4.99
C LEU A 115 -3.80 14.02 5.07
N LEU A 116 -3.11 12.88 4.94
CA LEU A 116 -1.64 12.82 4.92
C LEU A 116 -1.07 13.70 3.79
N ALA A 117 -1.63 13.62 2.58
CA ALA A 117 -1.25 14.47 1.45
C ALA A 117 -1.33 15.97 1.77
N LYS A 118 -2.38 16.40 2.48
CA LYS A 118 -2.54 17.81 2.87
C LYS A 118 -1.55 18.29 3.93
N THR A 119 -0.87 17.39 4.64
CA THR A 119 -0.04 17.75 5.80
C THR A 119 1.44 17.88 5.45
N ILE A 120 1.89 17.14 4.45
CA ILE A 120 3.25 17.23 3.93
C ILE A 120 3.18 18.19 2.76
N GLU A 121 3.80 19.37 2.84
CA GLU A 121 4.00 20.23 1.69
C GLU A 121 4.79 19.43 0.63
N GLY A 122 4.08 18.90 -0.37
CA GLY A 122 4.64 18.00 -1.40
C GLY A 122 4.22 16.52 -1.32
N GLY A 123 3.30 16.14 -0.43
CA GLY A 123 2.72 14.79 -0.42
C GLY A 123 1.56 14.65 -1.39
N GLU A 124 1.77 13.99 -2.53
CA GLU A 124 0.69 13.62 -3.45
C GLU A 124 0.15 12.22 -3.12
N VAL A 125 -1.17 12.07 -3.01
CA VAL A 125 -1.82 10.80 -2.71
C VAL A 125 -2.61 10.33 -3.91
N VAL A 126 -2.30 9.11 -4.34
CA VAL A 126 -2.78 8.52 -5.58
C VAL A 126 -3.50 7.21 -5.26
N GLU A 127 -4.80 7.14 -5.55
CA GLU A 127 -5.56 5.88 -5.43
C GLU A 127 -5.46 5.09 -6.74
N ILE A 128 -4.57 4.10 -6.81
CA ILE A 128 -4.47 3.23 -7.99
C ILE A 128 -5.59 2.19 -7.94
N ARG A 129 -6.71 2.47 -8.61
CA ARG A 129 -7.91 1.60 -8.60
C ARG A 129 -7.80 0.39 -9.54
N ALA A 130 -7.00 0.47 -10.60
CA ALA A 130 -6.63 -0.64 -11.48
C ALA A 130 -5.54 -0.18 -12.46
N VAL A 131 -4.61 -1.07 -12.80
CA VAL A 131 -3.67 -0.85 -13.91
C VAL A 131 -4.20 -1.61 -15.13
N SER A 132 -4.63 -0.90 -16.17
CA SER A 132 -5.03 -1.50 -17.45
C SER A 132 -3.85 -1.43 -18.43
N SER A 133 -3.36 -2.59 -18.85
CA SER A 133 -2.26 -2.72 -19.82
C SER A 133 -2.85 -3.19 -21.14
N THR A 134 -3.00 -2.28 -22.11
CA THR A 134 -3.43 -2.65 -23.47
C THR A 134 -2.18 -2.75 -24.33
N SER A 135 -1.83 -3.97 -24.79
CA SER A 135 -0.69 -4.15 -25.71
C SER A 135 -1.18 -4.38 -27.13
N VAL A 136 -0.61 -3.63 -28.08
CA VAL A 136 -0.82 -3.85 -29.51
C VAL A 136 0.49 -4.34 -30.10
N MET A 137 0.47 -5.51 -30.74
CA MET A 137 1.66 -6.12 -31.32
C MET A 137 1.43 -6.63 -32.74
N VAL A 138 2.40 -6.35 -33.60
CA VAL A 138 2.47 -6.84 -34.97
C VAL A 138 3.47 -7.99 -34.99
N ASN A 139 3.02 -9.19 -35.37
CA ASN A 139 3.86 -10.38 -35.46
C ASN A 139 4.21 -10.70 -36.92
N ALA A 140 5.50 -10.85 -37.21
CA ALA A 140 5.97 -11.48 -38.44
C ALA A 140 6.22 -12.97 -38.13
N CYS A 141 5.51 -13.86 -38.81
CA CYS A 141 5.58 -15.30 -38.60
C CYS A 141 6.22 -15.99 -39.81
N TYR A 142 6.97 -17.05 -39.53
CA TYR A 142 7.52 -17.95 -40.53
C TYR A 142 7.07 -19.37 -40.21
N ASP A 143 6.39 -19.99 -41.18
CA ASP A 143 5.97 -21.38 -41.11
C ASP A 143 7.08 -22.25 -41.71
N LEU A 144 7.66 -23.10 -40.87
CA LEU A 144 8.66 -24.08 -41.28
C LEU A 144 7.88 -25.26 -41.86
N LEU A 145 7.68 -25.24 -43.18
CA LEU A 145 7.04 -26.35 -43.90
C LEU A 145 7.89 -27.61 -43.72
N SER A 146 7.37 -28.56 -42.94
CA SER A 146 7.95 -29.90 -42.79
C SER A 146 7.20 -30.83 -43.73
N GLU A 147 7.83 -31.23 -44.84
CA GLU A 147 7.24 -32.19 -45.78
C GLU A 147 6.89 -33.50 -45.05
N GLY A 148 5.60 -33.87 -45.06
CA GLY A 148 5.15 -35.21 -44.65
C GLY A 148 4.47 -35.37 -43.28
N LEU A 149 4.33 -34.32 -42.47
CA LEU A 149 3.51 -34.35 -41.24
C LEU A 149 2.41 -33.28 -41.31
N GLY A 150 1.18 -33.62 -40.91
CA GLY A 150 0.07 -32.65 -40.75
C GLY A 150 0.27 -31.59 -39.66
N VAL A 151 1.51 -31.43 -39.17
CA VAL A 151 1.95 -30.48 -38.15
C VAL A 151 3.00 -29.57 -38.76
N VAL A 152 2.75 -28.27 -38.77
CA VAL A 152 3.64 -27.23 -39.29
C VAL A 152 4.23 -26.46 -38.12
N PRO A 153 5.53 -26.61 -37.80
CA PRO A 153 6.19 -25.75 -36.85
C PRO A 153 6.19 -24.29 -37.33
N TYR A 154 5.93 -23.35 -36.42
CA TYR A 154 5.95 -21.92 -36.72
C TYR A 154 6.73 -21.15 -35.67
N ALA A 155 7.40 -20.09 -36.10
CA ALA A 155 8.05 -19.12 -35.25
C ALA A 155 7.64 -17.71 -35.66
N CYS A 156 7.36 -16.84 -34.70
CA CYS A 156 7.03 -15.45 -34.92
C CYS A 156 7.89 -14.53 -34.07
N VAL A 157 8.25 -13.40 -34.66
CA VAL A 157 8.82 -12.25 -33.95
C VAL A 157 7.83 -11.11 -34.05
N GLY A 158 7.42 -10.61 -32.90
CA GLY A 158 6.48 -9.51 -32.76
C GLY A 158 7.15 -8.28 -32.19
N LEU A 159 6.81 -7.14 -32.76
CA LEU A 159 7.14 -5.82 -32.26
C LEU A 159 5.85 -5.06 -32.00
N GLY A 160 5.81 -4.28 -30.94
CA GLY A 160 4.65 -3.47 -30.64
C GLY A 160 4.86 -2.51 -29.50
N GLY A 161 3.75 -1.95 -29.04
CA GLY A 161 3.70 -1.03 -27.92
C GLY A 161 2.84 -1.63 -26.81
N ASN A 162 3.33 -1.54 -25.58
CA ASN A 162 2.45 -1.63 -24.43
C ASN A 162 1.98 -0.22 -24.07
N PHE A 163 0.67 -0.03 -24.02
CA PHE A 163 0.03 1.21 -23.62
C PHE A 163 -0.52 1.01 -22.21
N VAL A 164 0.12 1.67 -21.24
CA VAL A 164 -0.43 1.82 -19.90
C VAL A 164 -1.07 3.19 -19.86
N GLY A 165 -2.40 3.23 -19.97
CA GLY A 165 -3.16 4.45 -19.83
C GLY A 165 -3.65 4.57 -18.39
N VAL A 166 -3.13 5.56 -17.66
CA VAL A 166 -3.85 6.14 -16.51
C VAL A 166 -4.60 7.34 -17.07
N VAL A 167 -5.89 7.42 -16.77
CA VAL A 167 -6.92 8.18 -17.48
C VAL A 167 -6.52 9.66 -17.71
N ASP A 168 -6.86 10.17 -18.90
CA ASP A 168 -6.60 11.49 -19.54
C ASP A 168 -5.26 11.67 -20.32
N GLY A 169 -5.31 11.28 -21.60
CA GLY A 169 -4.55 11.92 -22.70
C GLY A 169 -3.04 11.66 -22.79
N HIS A 170 -2.38 11.21 -21.74
CA HIS A 170 -0.95 10.91 -21.73
C HIS A 170 -0.72 9.41 -21.91
N ILE A 171 -0.46 9.04 -23.16
CA ILE A 171 -0.06 7.68 -23.52
C ILE A 171 1.46 7.64 -23.49
N THR A 172 2.04 6.88 -22.56
CA THR A 172 3.49 6.60 -22.55
C THR A 172 3.74 5.27 -23.28
N PRO A 173 3.98 5.28 -24.61
CA PRO A 173 4.20 4.05 -25.35
C PRO A 173 5.54 3.43 -24.95
N LYS A 174 5.51 2.24 -24.36
CA LYS A 174 6.72 1.44 -24.20
C LYS A 174 6.84 0.42 -25.32
N LEU A 175 7.97 0.42 -26.00
CA LEU A 175 8.28 -0.60 -27.00
C LEU A 175 8.33 -1.97 -26.32
N ALA A 176 7.69 -2.95 -26.92
CA ALA A 176 7.70 -4.32 -26.45
C ALA A 176 7.97 -5.26 -27.62
N TYR A 177 8.65 -6.36 -27.31
CA TYR A 177 8.87 -7.44 -28.26
C TYR A 177 8.26 -8.74 -27.75
N ARG A 178 7.78 -9.57 -28.68
CA ARG A 178 7.25 -10.90 -28.39
C ARG A 178 7.88 -11.92 -29.31
N LEU A 179 8.40 -12.99 -28.73
CA LEU A 179 8.83 -14.18 -29.47
C LEU A 179 7.75 -15.24 -29.27
N LYS A 180 7.20 -15.80 -30.34
CA LYS A 180 6.22 -16.88 -30.27
C LYS A 180 6.75 -18.07 -31.06
N ALA A 181 6.66 -19.26 -30.51
CA ALA A 181 7.03 -20.48 -31.23
C ALA A 181 6.04 -21.58 -30.89
N GLY A 182 5.69 -22.41 -31.87
CA GLY A 182 4.69 -23.43 -31.68
C GLY A 182 4.54 -24.35 -32.87
N LEU A 183 3.48 -25.15 -32.79
CA LEU A 183 3.05 -26.10 -33.80
C LEU A 183 1.64 -25.71 -34.25
N SER A 184 1.44 -25.67 -35.56
CA SER A 184 0.14 -25.53 -36.21
C SER A 184 -0.29 -26.91 -36.72
N TYR A 185 -1.52 -27.32 -36.45
CA TYR A 185 -2.11 -28.56 -36.95
C TYR A 185 -3.31 -28.22 -37.82
N GLN A 186 -3.29 -28.67 -39.07
CA GLN A 186 -4.44 -28.49 -39.97
C GLN A 186 -5.50 -29.56 -39.68
N LEU A 187 -6.62 -29.15 -39.10
CA LEU A 187 -7.78 -30.01 -38.85
C LEU A 187 -8.60 -30.20 -40.14
N SER A 188 -8.67 -29.17 -40.97
CA SER A 188 -9.37 -29.12 -42.26
C SER A 188 -8.76 -28.01 -43.13
N PRO A 189 -9.01 -27.97 -44.46
CA PRO A 189 -8.46 -26.93 -45.33
C PRO A 189 -8.72 -25.49 -44.87
N GLU A 190 -9.82 -25.24 -44.14
CA GLU A 190 -10.12 -23.92 -43.57
C GLU A 190 -9.84 -23.77 -42.07
N ILE A 191 -9.51 -24.85 -41.34
CA ILE A 191 -9.41 -24.84 -39.88
C ILE A 191 -8.04 -25.35 -39.42
N SER A 192 -7.31 -24.49 -38.72
CA SER A 192 -6.02 -24.79 -38.12
C SER A 192 -6.06 -24.59 -36.61
N ALA A 193 -5.55 -25.56 -35.86
CA ALA A 193 -5.29 -25.45 -34.43
C ALA A 193 -3.83 -25.10 -34.18
N PHE A 194 -3.55 -24.22 -33.22
CA PHE A 194 -2.18 -23.79 -32.91
C PHE A 194 -1.90 -23.99 -31.43
N ALA A 195 -0.79 -24.65 -31.10
CA ALA A 195 -0.27 -24.74 -29.75
C ALA A 195 1.12 -24.11 -29.73
N GLY A 196 1.43 -23.26 -28.75
CA GLY A 196 2.73 -22.61 -28.72
C GLY A 196 2.95 -21.79 -27.46
N GLY A 197 4.22 -21.58 -27.15
CA GLY A 197 4.67 -20.67 -26.12
C GLY A 197 4.91 -19.28 -26.70
N PHE A 198 4.84 -18.27 -25.85
CA PHE A 198 5.37 -16.96 -26.19
C PHE A 198 6.15 -16.36 -25.03
N TYR A 199 7.22 -15.67 -25.37
CA TYR A 199 7.96 -14.80 -24.49
C TYR A 199 7.63 -13.36 -24.87
N HIS A 200 7.13 -12.57 -23.92
CA HIS A 200 6.84 -11.16 -24.12
C HIS A 200 7.71 -10.35 -23.17
N ARG A 201 8.38 -9.33 -23.70
CA ARG A 201 9.21 -8.42 -22.91
C ARG A 201 9.01 -6.99 -23.36
N VAL A 202 8.79 -6.10 -22.39
CA VAL A 202 8.80 -4.66 -22.60
C VAL A 202 10.26 -4.17 -22.52
N VAL A 203 10.68 -3.35 -23.48
CA VAL A 203 12.02 -2.77 -23.54
C VAL A 203 12.13 -1.69 -22.47
N GLY A 204 13.19 -1.77 -21.65
CA GLY A 204 13.42 -0.92 -20.49
C GLY A 204 13.49 -1.72 -19.19
N ASP A 205 13.59 -1.01 -18.07
CA ASP A 205 13.60 -1.51 -16.69
C ASP A 205 12.24 -2.04 -16.19
N GLY A 206 11.19 -1.93 -17.01
CA GLY A 206 9.83 -2.24 -16.58
C GLY A 206 9.23 -1.20 -15.62
N VAL A 207 9.94 -0.11 -15.34
CA VAL A 207 9.52 0.96 -14.43
C VAL A 207 8.81 2.02 -15.24
N TYR A 208 7.50 2.15 -15.10
CA TYR A 208 6.80 3.31 -15.65
C TYR A 208 7.05 4.50 -14.72
N ASP A 209 8.12 5.24 -15.01
CA ASP A 209 8.34 6.57 -14.42
C ASP A 209 7.27 7.52 -14.97
N ASP A 210 6.77 8.41 -14.10
CA ASP A 210 5.77 9.44 -14.43
C ASP A 210 4.42 8.92 -14.91
N LEU A 211 3.84 7.93 -14.23
CA LEU A 211 2.39 7.70 -14.35
C LEU A 211 1.68 8.92 -13.74
N PRO A 212 0.94 9.72 -14.54
CA PRO A 212 0.23 10.87 -14.01
C PRO A 212 -0.80 10.36 -13.02
N ALA A 213 -0.60 10.71 -11.77
CA ALA A 213 -1.55 10.48 -10.72
C ALA A 213 -2.71 11.44 -10.90
N GLN A 214 -3.94 10.92 -10.92
CA GLN A 214 -5.10 11.79 -10.81
C GLN A 214 -5.21 12.27 -9.37
N LEU A 215 -4.83 13.53 -9.16
CA LEU A 215 -5.25 14.32 -8.01
C LEU A 215 -6.75 14.63 -8.16
N PRO A 216 -7.59 14.31 -7.16
CA PRO A 216 -8.98 14.74 -7.11
C PRO A 216 -9.13 16.26 -6.94
#